data_AF-A0A1H1XAH9-F1
#
_entry.id   AF-A0A1H1XAH9-F1
#
_cell.length_a   1.000
_cell.length_b   1.000
_cell.length_c   1.000
_cell.angle_alpha   90.00
_cell.angle_beta   90.00
_cell.angle_gamma   90.00
#
_symmetry.space_group_name_H-M   'P 1'
#
loop_
_entity.id
_entity.type
_entity.pdbx_description
1 polymer ?
#
loop_
_entity_poly.entity_id
_entity_poly.type
_entity_poly.pdbx_seq_one_letter_code
_entity_poly.pdbx_strand_id
1 'polypeptide(L)'
;MLLDNKTSGHVGNELKKYFSDEAKLSVLSSLFTLYGFASLKQELKKLQSAKLLLTEWEVPTLQTLIGSEGEVRLLNQLQQKRIAAEFSQWLTDKASVKASLFRQPGQNIFHLDSGDESFAVHGSATFSPTGLGEVRSRFRRTVKPIFMLCRLQTERMRYI
;
A
#
# COMPACT_ATOMS: atom_id res chain seq x y z
N MET A 1 -3.37 -10.01 -16.62
CA MET A 1 -4.70 -9.82 -16.00
C MET A 1 -4.78 -8.42 -15.42
N LEU A 2 -5.94 -7.76 -15.49
CA LEU A 2 -6.15 -6.43 -14.89
C LEU A 2 -6.92 -6.58 -13.58
N LEU A 3 -6.42 -5.99 -12.50
CA LEU A 3 -7.02 -6.03 -11.17
C LEU A 3 -7.52 -4.64 -10.77
N ASP A 4 -8.76 -4.54 -10.32
CA ASP A 4 -9.44 -3.28 -10.02
C ASP A 4 -9.93 -3.17 -8.56
N ASN A 5 -9.65 -4.19 -7.73
CA ASN A 5 -10.17 -4.34 -6.37
C ASN A 5 -11.70 -4.19 -6.30
N LYS A 6 -12.38 -4.67 -7.35
CA LYS A 6 -13.85 -4.67 -7.50
C LYS A 6 -14.29 -5.97 -8.19
N THR A 7 -14.64 -5.89 -9.47
CA THR A 7 -15.24 -6.97 -10.25
C THR A 7 -14.19 -7.82 -10.96
N SER A 8 -13.03 -7.25 -11.27
CA SER A 8 -11.97 -7.90 -12.04
C SER A 8 -10.97 -8.66 -11.16
N GLY A 9 -11.21 -8.70 -9.84
CA GLY A 9 -10.36 -9.36 -8.85
C GLY A 9 -9.72 -8.38 -7.87
N HIS A 10 -9.26 -8.92 -6.74
CA HIS A 10 -8.60 -8.16 -5.67
C HIS A 10 -7.11 -8.53 -5.64
N VAL A 11 -6.25 -7.53 -5.53
CA VAL A 11 -4.78 -7.71 -5.54
C VAL A 11 -4.33 -8.67 -4.45
N GLY A 12 -4.84 -8.50 -3.22
CA GLY A 12 -4.53 -9.38 -2.10
C GLY A 12 -4.92 -10.83 -2.36
N ASN A 13 -6.10 -11.07 -2.95
CA ASN A 13 -6.56 -12.43 -3.24
C ASN A 13 -5.75 -13.10 -4.35
N GLU A 14 -5.32 -12.34 -5.36
CA GLU A 14 -4.43 -12.88 -6.39
C GLU A 14 -3.05 -13.18 -5.84
N LEU A 15 -2.47 -12.27 -5.06
CA LEU A 15 -1.17 -12.52 -4.41
C LEU A 15 -1.21 -13.80 -3.57
N LYS A 16 -2.27 -14.00 -2.77
CA LYS A 16 -2.48 -15.20 -1.92
C LYS A 16 -2.34 -16.53 -2.64
N LYS A 17 -2.64 -16.60 -3.93
CA LYS A 17 -2.55 -17.83 -4.73
C LYS A 17 -1.10 -18.25 -5.03
N TYR A 18 -0.17 -17.30 -5.00
CA TYR A 18 1.24 -17.50 -5.35
C TYR A 18 2.17 -17.49 -4.13
N PHE A 19 1.64 -17.42 -2.91
CA PHE A 19 2.45 -17.59 -1.70
C PHE A 19 2.76 -19.07 -1.47
N SER A 20 4.04 -19.37 -1.30
CA SER A 20 4.56 -20.68 -0.90
C SER A 20 5.62 -20.49 0.19
N ASP A 21 6.03 -21.57 0.84
CA ASP A 21 7.05 -21.54 1.90
C ASP A 21 8.45 -21.18 1.34
N GLU A 22 8.67 -21.42 0.04
CA GLU A 22 9.91 -21.13 -0.68
C GLU A 22 9.91 -19.73 -1.32
N ALA A 23 8.74 -19.07 -1.37
CA ALA A 23 8.61 -17.77 -2.00
C ALA A 23 9.40 -16.68 -1.28
N LYS A 24 9.99 -15.79 -2.08
CA LYS A 24 10.63 -14.54 -1.67
C LYS A 24 9.76 -13.39 -2.14
N LEU A 25 9.32 -12.56 -1.20
CA LEU A 25 8.53 -11.37 -1.51
C LEU A 25 9.43 -10.15 -1.65
N SER A 26 9.27 -9.39 -2.72
CA SER A 26 9.83 -8.04 -2.88
C SER A 26 8.70 -7.06 -3.15
N VAL A 27 8.60 -6.02 -2.32
CA VAL A 27 7.56 -5.00 -2.40
C VAL A 27 8.20 -3.64 -2.58
N LEU A 28 7.76 -2.91 -3.60
CA LEU A 28 7.95 -1.48 -3.75
C LEU A 28 6.60 -0.81 -3.46
N SER A 29 6.50 0.03 -2.44
CA SER A 29 5.23 0.68 -2.10
C SER A 29 5.42 2.09 -1.57
N SER A 30 4.61 3.03 -2.04
CA SER A 30 4.57 4.40 -1.53
C SER A 30 3.82 4.54 -0.20
N LEU A 31 2.99 3.56 0.14
CA LEU A 31 2.27 3.53 1.40
C LEU A 31 2.34 2.13 2.02
N PHE A 32 2.63 2.09 3.31
CA PHE A 32 2.56 0.89 4.12
C PHE A 32 1.72 1.18 5.37
N THR A 33 0.87 0.23 5.74
CA THR A 33 0.06 0.31 6.96
C THR A 33 0.14 -1.00 7.74
N LEU A 34 0.04 -0.92 9.07
CA LEU A 34 0.03 -2.07 9.96
C LEU A 34 -1.11 -3.03 9.63
N TYR A 35 -2.29 -2.50 9.28
CA TYR A 35 -3.40 -3.34 8.85
C TYR A 35 -3.18 -3.95 7.46
N GLY A 36 -2.38 -3.32 6.59
CA GLY A 36 -2.00 -3.92 5.30
C GLY A 36 -1.14 -5.17 5.48
N PHE A 37 -0.23 -5.14 6.45
CA PHE A 37 0.47 -6.34 6.90
C PHE A 37 -0.51 -7.38 7.46
N ALA A 38 -1.48 -6.96 8.28
CA ALA A 38 -2.48 -7.86 8.85
C ALA A 38 -3.28 -8.63 7.78
N SER A 39 -3.61 -7.99 6.66
CA SER A 39 -4.34 -8.58 5.51
C SER A 39 -3.67 -9.84 4.94
N LEU A 40 -2.34 -9.87 4.97
CA LEU A 40 -1.50 -10.94 4.39
C LEU A 40 -0.68 -11.68 5.45
N LYS A 41 -0.97 -11.49 6.75
CA LYS A 41 -0.12 -11.97 7.83
C LYS A 41 0.12 -13.48 7.78
N GLN A 42 -0.92 -14.26 7.48
CA GLN A 42 -0.82 -15.73 7.50
C GLN A 42 0.11 -16.24 6.40
N GLU A 43 0.11 -15.54 5.27
CA GLU A 43 0.89 -15.84 4.09
C GLU A 43 2.33 -15.31 4.22
N LEU A 44 2.50 -14.10 4.77
CA LEU A 44 3.81 -13.48 5.02
C LEU A 44 4.66 -14.26 6.03
N LYS A 45 4.03 -14.95 7.00
CA LYS A 45 4.74 -15.79 7.98
C LYS A 45 5.35 -17.04 7.36
N LYS A 46 4.80 -17.52 6.23
CA LYS A 46 5.26 -18.72 5.53
C LYS A 46 6.46 -18.48 4.63
N LEU A 47 6.58 -17.26 4.11
CA LEU A 47 7.65 -16.88 3.19
C LEU A 47 9.06 -17.23 3.69
N GLN A 48 9.94 -17.52 2.75
CA GLN A 48 11.36 -17.67 3.03
C GLN A 48 11.96 -16.34 3.50
N SER A 49 11.69 -15.25 2.76
CA SER A 49 12.15 -13.89 3.09
C SER A 49 11.27 -12.82 2.44
N ALA A 50 11.32 -11.61 2.99
CA ALA A 50 10.63 -10.45 2.46
C ALA A 50 11.56 -9.22 2.37
N LYS A 51 11.45 -8.46 1.29
CA LYS A 51 12.13 -7.18 1.08
C LYS A 51 11.09 -6.10 0.84
N LEU A 52 11.10 -5.08 1.67
CA LEU A 52 10.20 -3.93 1.59
C LEU A 52 11.03 -2.71 1.23
N LEU A 53 10.72 -2.08 0.10
CA LEU A 53 11.23 -0.79 -0.30
C LEU A 53 10.08 0.22 -0.26
N LEU A 54 10.12 1.08 0.74
CA LEU A 54 9.13 2.13 0.96
C LEU A 54 9.58 3.39 0.23
N THR A 55 8.83 3.81 -0.78
CA THR A 55 9.08 5.06 -1.52
C THR A 55 8.32 6.20 -0.87
N GLU A 56 8.82 7.43 -1.05
CA GLU A 56 8.14 8.62 -0.51
C GLU A 56 7.90 8.55 1.01
N TRP A 57 8.83 7.91 1.73
CA TRP A 57 8.71 7.71 3.17
C TRP A 57 9.07 8.99 3.92
N GLU A 58 8.21 10.01 3.81
CA GLU A 58 8.20 11.11 4.76
C GLU A 58 7.89 10.55 6.15
N VAL A 59 8.55 11.07 7.19
CA VAL A 59 8.47 10.55 8.57
C VAL A 59 6.99 10.30 8.93
N PRO A 60 6.54 9.03 8.99
CA PRO A 60 5.12 8.75 9.15
C PRO A 60 4.70 9.11 10.56
N THR A 61 3.49 9.62 10.70
CA THR A 61 2.86 9.67 12.02
C THR A 61 2.47 8.25 12.43
N LEU A 62 2.33 8.03 13.73
CA LEU A 62 1.81 6.74 14.22
C LEU A 62 0.44 6.43 13.61
N GLN A 63 -0.40 7.44 13.37
CA GLN A 63 -1.69 7.21 12.72
C GLN A 63 -1.53 6.69 11.29
N THR A 64 -0.69 7.32 10.46
CA THR A 64 -0.49 6.90 9.07
C THR A 64 0.17 5.53 8.95
N LEU A 65 1.01 5.16 9.92
CA LEU A 65 1.61 3.83 9.99
C LEU A 65 0.60 2.76 10.40
N ILE A 66 -0.34 3.08 11.28
CA ILE A 66 -1.34 2.11 11.72
C ILE A 66 -2.34 1.87 10.58
N GLY A 67 -2.94 2.92 10.02
CA GLY A 67 -3.92 2.78 8.95
C GLY A 67 -4.37 4.11 8.34
N SER A 68 -5.12 4.01 7.24
CA SER A 68 -5.64 5.16 6.49
C SER A 68 -7.11 5.50 6.82
N GLU A 69 -7.61 6.64 6.31
CA GLU A 69 -9.02 7.04 6.45
C GLU A 69 -10.02 6.01 5.90
N GLY A 70 -9.60 5.17 4.95
CA GLY A 70 -10.42 4.07 4.44
C GLY A 70 -10.67 2.96 5.48
N GLU A 71 -9.82 2.88 6.51
CA GLU A 71 -9.66 1.73 7.40
C GLU A 71 -10.27 1.95 8.79
N VAL A 72 -11.09 2.99 8.98
CA VAL A 72 -11.73 3.32 10.27
C VAL A 72 -12.39 2.10 10.95
N ARG A 73 -13.01 1.22 10.16
CA ARG A 73 -13.61 -0.01 10.70
C ARG A 73 -12.58 -0.95 11.33
N LEU A 74 -11.40 -1.09 10.72
CA LEU A 74 -10.30 -1.90 11.23
C LEU A 74 -9.65 -1.23 12.46
N LEU A 75 -9.48 0.09 12.41
CA LEU A 75 -8.99 0.88 13.54
C LEU A 75 -9.87 0.71 14.78
N ASN A 76 -11.19 0.66 14.58
CA ASN A 76 -12.16 0.48 15.66
C ASN A 76 -12.17 -0.94 16.27
N GLN A 77 -11.48 -1.91 15.68
CA GLN A 77 -11.35 -3.25 16.27
C GLN A 77 -10.37 -3.28 17.45
N LEU A 78 -9.61 -2.21 17.66
CA LEU A 78 -8.67 -2.06 18.78
C LEU A 78 -7.62 -3.19 18.89
N GLN A 79 -7.24 -3.79 17.75
CA GLN A 79 -6.29 -4.91 17.66
C GLN A 79 -4.84 -4.46 17.44
N GLN A 80 -4.57 -3.15 17.37
CA GLN A 80 -3.28 -2.59 16.95
C GLN A 80 -2.11 -3.15 17.77
N LYS A 81 -2.27 -3.25 19.09
CA LYS A 81 -1.21 -3.78 19.98
C LYS A 81 -0.82 -5.22 19.60
N ARG A 82 -1.81 -6.08 19.33
CA ARG A 82 -1.56 -7.48 18.96
C ARG A 82 -0.89 -7.57 17.59
N ILE A 83 -1.41 -6.83 16.62
CA ILE A 83 -0.88 -6.84 15.25
C ILE A 83 0.55 -6.27 15.23
N ALA A 84 0.82 -5.21 15.99
CA ALA A 84 2.16 -4.61 16.11
C ALA A 84 3.18 -5.58 16.71
N ALA A 85 2.80 -6.36 17.72
CA ALA A 85 3.68 -7.38 18.29
C ALA A 85 4.03 -8.47 17.25
N GLU A 86 3.04 -8.95 16.50
CA GLU A 86 3.28 -9.94 15.43
C GLU A 86 4.09 -9.35 14.27
N PHE A 87 3.87 -8.08 13.94
CA PHE A 87 4.63 -7.37 12.91
C PHE A 87 6.09 -7.19 13.32
N SER A 88 6.35 -6.80 14.57
CA SER A 88 7.71 -6.66 15.10
C SER A 88 8.47 -7.99 15.05
N GLN A 89 7.82 -9.10 15.41
CA GLN A 89 8.43 -10.43 15.32
C GLN A 89 8.75 -10.78 13.86
N TRP A 90 7.80 -10.57 12.95
CA TRP A 90 7.99 -10.84 11.53
C TRP A 90 9.12 -9.99 10.91
N LEU A 91 9.24 -8.73 11.32
CA LEU A 91 10.32 -7.85 10.88
C LEU A 91 11.69 -8.41 11.26
N THR A 92 11.85 -8.90 12.48
CA THR A 92 13.12 -9.48 12.95
C THR A 92 13.46 -10.79 12.23
N ASP A 93 12.46 -11.64 11.98
CA ASP A 93 12.72 -13.01 11.52
C ASP A 93 12.88 -13.11 9.99
N LYS A 94 12.14 -12.30 9.23
CA LYS A 94 11.91 -12.55 7.79
C LYS A 94 12.10 -11.34 6.89
N ALA A 95 11.96 -10.13 7.42
CA ALA A 95 11.85 -8.94 6.58
C ALA A 95 13.10 -8.05 6.62
N SER A 96 13.46 -7.52 5.45
CA SER A 96 14.40 -6.41 5.31
C SER A 96 13.65 -5.19 4.80
N VAL A 97 13.69 -4.09 5.54
CA VAL A 97 13.00 -2.85 5.18
C VAL A 97 14.02 -1.77 4.82
N LYS A 98 13.81 -1.13 3.68
CA LYS A 98 14.52 0.07 3.25
C LYS A 98 13.50 1.14 2.92
N ALA A 99 13.84 2.39 3.19
CA ALA A 99 13.00 3.54 2.90
C ALA A 99 13.79 4.55 2.07
N SER A 100 13.17 5.09 1.02
CA SER A 100 13.71 6.17 0.21
C SER A 100 12.99 7.47 0.55
N LEU A 101 13.77 8.50 0.86
CA LEU A 101 13.28 9.87 1.05
C LEU A 101 13.10 10.61 -0.28
N PHE A 102 13.63 10.07 -1.38
CA PHE A 102 13.47 10.66 -2.70
C PHE A 102 12.12 10.33 -3.30
N ARG A 103 11.46 11.35 -3.85
CA ARG A 103 10.24 11.16 -4.67
C ARG A 103 10.57 10.32 -5.89
N GLN A 104 9.80 9.26 -6.09
CA GLN A 104 9.92 8.37 -7.23
C GLN A 104 8.59 8.37 -7.97
N PRO A 105 8.56 8.04 -9.29
CA PRO A 105 7.29 7.85 -9.97
C PRO A 105 6.44 6.85 -9.18
N GLY A 106 5.17 7.20 -8.92
CA GLY A 106 4.24 6.53 -8.00
C GLY A 106 3.80 5.11 -8.39
N GLN A 107 4.77 4.27 -8.70
CA GLN A 107 4.63 2.88 -9.06
C GLN A 107 4.76 2.03 -7.80
N ASN A 108 3.81 1.11 -7.62
CA ASN A 108 3.87 0.09 -6.60
C ASN A 108 4.00 -1.27 -7.27
N ILE A 109 4.82 -2.13 -6.69
CA ILE A 109 5.15 -3.44 -7.22
C ILE A 109 5.10 -4.46 -6.08
N PHE A 110 4.42 -5.56 -6.31
CA PHE A 110 4.55 -6.77 -5.52
C PHE A 110 5.14 -7.84 -6.42
N HIS A 111 6.25 -8.42 -6.02
CA HIS A 111 6.92 -9.50 -6.74
C HIS A 111 7.11 -10.68 -5.80
N LEU A 112 6.58 -11.84 -6.19
CA LEU A 112 6.74 -13.12 -5.52
C LEU A 112 7.56 -14.02 -6.44
N ASP A 113 8.67 -14.52 -5.91
CA ASP A 113 9.61 -15.39 -6.63
C ASP A 113 9.79 -16.68 -5.83
N SER A 114 9.36 -17.81 -6.39
CA SER A 114 9.54 -19.15 -5.81
C SER A 114 10.63 -19.96 -6.54
N GLY A 115 11.47 -19.33 -7.36
CA GLY A 115 12.48 -20.00 -8.17
C GLY A 115 11.91 -20.54 -9.49
N ASP A 116 10.95 -21.48 -9.40
CA ASP A 116 10.33 -22.09 -10.59
C ASP A 116 9.23 -21.20 -11.20
N GLU A 117 8.55 -20.41 -10.35
CA GLU A 117 7.45 -19.54 -10.73
C GLU A 117 7.65 -18.14 -10.15
N SER A 118 7.48 -17.13 -11.01
CA SER A 118 7.54 -15.71 -10.63
C SER A 118 6.22 -15.02 -10.94
N PHE A 119 5.65 -14.34 -9.95
CA PHE A 119 4.41 -13.57 -10.09
C PHE A 119 4.64 -12.12 -9.67
N ALA A 120 4.21 -11.18 -10.53
CA ALA A 120 4.33 -9.76 -10.26
C ALA A 120 3.00 -9.03 -10.46
N VAL A 121 2.69 -8.12 -9.54
CA VAL A 121 1.62 -7.14 -9.66
C VAL A 121 2.26 -5.76 -9.70
N HIS A 122 2.06 -5.04 -10.79
CA HIS A 122 2.54 -3.66 -10.98
C HIS A 122 1.34 -2.72 -11.17
N GLY A 123 1.31 -1.60 -10.45
CA GLY A 123 0.27 -0.59 -10.60
C GLY A 123 0.17 0.38 -9.43
N SER A 124 -1.04 0.81 -9.13
CA SER A 124 -1.34 1.78 -8.06
C SER A 124 -1.66 1.14 -6.71
N ALA A 125 -1.65 -0.19 -6.61
CA ALA A 125 -1.97 -0.91 -5.39
C ALA A 125 -0.87 -0.71 -4.34
N THR A 126 -1.19 -0.11 -3.20
CA THR A 126 -0.24 0.06 -2.09
C THR A 126 -0.32 -1.09 -1.10
N PHE A 127 0.66 -1.19 -0.21
CA PHE A 127 0.66 -2.15 0.90
C PHE A 127 -0.25 -1.68 2.07
N SER A 128 -1.53 -1.54 1.74
CA SER A 128 -2.62 -1.19 2.66
C SER A 128 -3.85 -2.07 2.40
N PRO A 129 -4.79 -2.23 3.35
CA PRO A 129 -6.02 -2.97 3.13
C PRO A 129 -6.82 -2.46 1.92
N THR A 130 -6.78 -1.15 1.68
CA THR A 130 -7.42 -0.53 0.52
C THR A 130 -6.70 -0.87 -0.79
N GLY A 131 -5.36 -0.82 -0.79
CA GLY A 131 -4.54 -1.16 -1.96
C GLY A 131 -4.57 -2.64 -2.32
N LEU A 132 -4.67 -3.52 -1.31
CA LEU A 132 -4.81 -4.96 -1.46
C LEU A 132 -6.25 -5.39 -1.76
N GLY A 133 -7.23 -4.49 -1.62
CA GLY A 133 -8.63 -4.78 -1.89
C GLY A 133 -9.37 -5.53 -0.77
N GLU A 134 -8.82 -5.60 0.44
CA GLU A 134 -9.54 -6.11 1.61
C GLU A 134 -10.61 -5.11 2.08
N VAL A 135 -10.31 -3.81 1.98
CA VAL A 135 -11.25 -2.73 2.30
C VAL A 135 -11.62 -2.01 1.01
N ARG A 136 -12.92 -1.78 0.82
CA ARG A 136 -13.40 -1.01 -0.33
C ARG A 136 -12.86 0.41 -0.26
N SER A 137 -12.14 0.83 -1.30
CA SER A 137 -11.72 2.22 -1.41
C SER A 137 -12.94 3.13 -1.40
N ARG A 138 -12.99 4.07 -0.47
CA ARG A 138 -13.94 5.20 -0.53
C ARG A 138 -13.45 6.25 -1.51
N PHE A 139 -13.03 5.83 -2.70
CA PHE A 139 -12.97 6.76 -3.81
C PHE A 139 -14.42 7.02 -4.24
N ARG A 140 -15.11 7.91 -3.52
CA ARG A 140 -16.15 8.70 -4.19
C ARG A 140 -15.42 9.32 -5.35
N ARG A 141 -15.85 9.03 -6.58
CA ARG A 141 -15.64 9.97 -7.69
C ARG A 141 -16.34 11.26 -7.27
N THR A 142 -15.77 12.04 -6.36
CA THR A 142 -15.80 13.48 -6.54
C THR A 142 -14.98 13.67 -7.82
N VAL A 143 -15.68 13.53 -8.95
CA VAL A 143 -15.52 14.55 -9.97
C VAL A 143 -15.66 15.84 -9.17
N LYS A 144 -14.55 16.46 -8.78
CA LYS A 144 -14.61 17.90 -8.51
C LYS A 144 -15.02 18.42 -9.88
N PRO A 145 -16.26 18.90 -10.08
CA PRO A 145 -16.52 19.63 -11.30
C PRO A 145 -15.43 20.69 -11.39
N ILE A 146 -14.84 20.80 -12.57
CA ILE A 146 -14.03 21.93 -12.97
C ILE A 146 -14.97 23.14 -12.91
N PHE A 147 -15.14 23.67 -11.70
CA PHE A 147 -15.33 25.08 -11.42
C PHE A 147 -14.14 25.49 -10.54
N MET A 148 -12.94 25.17 -11.04
CA MET A 148 -11.82 26.08 -10.86
C MET A 148 -12.21 27.32 -11.66
N LEU A 149 -12.92 28.25 -11.01
CA LEU A 149 -13.02 29.63 -11.44
C LEU A 149 -11.57 30.12 -11.50
N CYS A 150 -11.00 30.03 -12.69
CA CYS A 150 -9.82 30.75 -13.09
C CYS A 150 -10.21 32.23 -12.99
N ARG A 151 -10.09 32.80 -11.80
CA ARG A 151 -10.05 34.25 -11.64
C ARG A 151 -8.63 34.64 -12.02
N LEU A 152 -8.41 34.80 -13.31
CA LEU A 152 -7.32 35.62 -13.83
C LEU A 152 -7.50 37.00 -13.16
N GLN A 153 -6.72 37.28 -12.11
CA GLN A 153 -6.41 38.65 -11.75
C GLN A 153 -5.50 39.19 -12.84
N THR A 154 -6.11 39.73 -13.89
CA THR A 154 -5.49 40.74 -14.74
C THR A 154 -5.40 42.02 -13.93
N GLU A 155 -4.34 42.17 -13.13
CA GLU A 155 -3.96 43.49 -12.64
C GLU A 155 -3.29 44.27 -13.77
N ARG A 156 -4.01 45.30 -14.21
CA ARG A 156 -3.58 46.32 -15.16
C ARG A 156 -2.30 47.00 -14.65
N MET A 157 -1.20 46.87 -15.38
CA MET A 157 -0.21 47.94 -15.44
C MET A 157 -0.89 49.20 -15.98
N ARG A 158 -1.03 50.23 -15.14
CA ARG A 158 -1.22 51.60 -15.61
C ARG A 158 0.15 52.27 -15.62
N TYR A 159 0.58 52.68 -16.81
CA TYR A 159 1.54 53.75 -17.01
C TYR A 159 0.97 55.05 -16.44
N ILE A 160 1.63 55.63 -15.43
CA ILE A 160 2.08 57.04 -15.35
C ILE A 160 3.36 57.05 -14.51
#